data_AF-A0AAD9NZN7-F1
#
_entry.id   AF-A0AAD9NZN7-F1
#
_cell.length_a   1.000
_cell.length_b   1.000
_cell.length_c   1.000
_cell.angle_alpha   90.00
_cell.angle_beta   90.00
_cell.angle_gamma   90.00
#
_symmetry.space_group_name_H-M   'P 1'
#
loop_
_entity.id
_entity.type
_entity.pdbx_description
1 polymer ?
#
loop_
_entity_poly.entity_id
_entity_poly.type
_entity_poly.pdbx_seq_one_letter_code
_entity_poly.pdbx_strand_id
1 'polypeptide(L)'
;MTVKLTTPCLRLLLFVSFACVDHILSEEPPLECIMTADGRDYHGHVNVTADGLECQEWSKQNPHSHVCAAGTTANYCTNNRMNAAHCPDKWPWCYTVDSKVRVGRCAIPRCQDVDECASSPCQNKATCNDSLNSYECLCADGFTGSFCETDMDECASNPCENEATCTDDVNGYTCLCKAGYTGTSCHTGGCGQYVCIKGA
;
A
#
# COMPACT_ATOMS: atom_id res chain seq x y z
N MET A 1 -22.08 -15.44 -25.43
CA MET A 1 -20.97 -15.10 -26.36
C MET A 1 -19.70 -15.66 -25.77
N THR A 2 -19.05 -16.55 -26.52
CA THR A 2 -17.83 -17.29 -26.17
C THR A 2 -16.65 -16.34 -25.95
N VAL A 3 -16.10 -16.30 -24.74
CA VAL A 3 -14.80 -15.70 -24.47
C VAL A 3 -13.73 -16.66 -25.00
N LYS A 4 -12.96 -16.21 -26.00
CA LYS A 4 -11.83 -16.96 -26.55
C LYS A 4 -10.73 -17.03 -25.48
N LEU A 5 -10.48 -18.21 -24.93
CA LEU A 5 -9.21 -18.52 -24.28
C LEU A 5 -8.17 -18.69 -25.38
N THR A 6 -7.28 -17.72 -25.55
CA THR A 6 -6.01 -17.92 -26.27
C THR A 6 -4.91 -18.08 -25.24
N THR A 7 -4.59 -19.33 -24.92
CA THR A 7 -3.27 -19.70 -24.42
C THR A 7 -2.57 -20.50 -25.52
N PRO A 8 -1.24 -20.46 -25.57
CA PRO A 8 -0.56 -21.65 -25.07
C PRO A 8 0.67 -21.28 -24.22
N CYS A 9 0.61 -21.61 -22.94
CA CYS A 9 1.81 -21.77 -22.13
C CYS A 9 2.46 -23.07 -22.59
N LEU A 10 3.54 -22.96 -23.38
CA LEU A 10 4.25 -24.09 -23.94
C LEU A 10 4.90 -24.90 -22.81
N ARG A 11 4.50 -26.16 -22.67
CA ARG A 11 5.13 -27.16 -21.79
C ARG A 11 6.63 -27.25 -22.10
N LEU A 12 7.47 -26.87 -21.15
CA LEU A 12 8.80 -27.47 -21.01
C LEU A 12 8.97 -27.98 -19.58
N LEU A 13 9.08 -29.30 -19.49
CA LEU A 13 9.38 -30.05 -18.28
C LEU A 13 10.75 -29.59 -17.74
N LEU A 14 10.79 -29.02 -16.53
CA LEU A 14 11.83 -29.20 -15.51
C LEU A 14 11.46 -28.37 -14.26
N PHE A 15 11.61 -28.98 -13.10
CA PHE A 15 11.18 -28.51 -11.80
C PHE A 15 11.90 -27.23 -11.36
N VAL A 16 11.18 -26.09 -11.30
CA VAL A 16 11.34 -25.07 -10.25
C VAL A 16 9.98 -24.41 -10.07
N SER A 17 9.42 -24.48 -8.86
CA SER A 17 8.20 -23.75 -8.50
C SER A 17 8.46 -22.25 -8.54
N PHE A 18 8.22 -21.63 -9.69
CA PHE A 18 7.86 -20.22 -9.73
C PHE A 18 6.36 -20.19 -9.93
N ALA A 19 5.65 -19.90 -8.85
CA ALA A 19 4.31 -19.38 -8.94
C ALA A 19 4.34 -18.25 -9.99
N CYS A 20 3.39 -18.27 -10.94
CA CYS A 20 2.85 -16.99 -11.37
C CYS A 20 2.27 -16.40 -10.09
N VAL A 21 3.08 -15.61 -9.38
CA VAL A 21 2.51 -14.60 -8.53
C VAL A 21 1.82 -13.71 -9.54
N ASP A 22 0.51 -13.88 -9.66
CA ASP A 22 -0.33 -12.81 -10.16
C ASP A 22 0.06 -11.61 -9.31
N HIS A 23 0.92 -10.74 -9.87
CA HIS A 23 0.96 -9.34 -9.49
C HIS A 23 -0.41 -8.81 -9.88
N ILE A 24 -1.43 -9.14 -9.07
CA ILE A 24 -2.50 -8.22 -8.80
C ILE A 24 -1.76 -7.05 -8.15
N LEU A 25 -1.27 -6.13 -8.99
CA LEU A 25 -1.24 -4.74 -8.57
C LEU A 25 -2.67 -4.51 -8.14
N SER A 26 -2.92 -4.39 -6.83
CA SER A 26 -4.14 -3.75 -6.39
C SER A 26 -4.03 -2.34 -6.96
N GLU A 27 -4.60 -2.15 -8.16
CA GLU A 27 -5.11 -0.85 -8.50
C GLU A 27 -6.24 -0.67 -7.51
N GLU A 28 -5.90 -0.13 -6.33
CA GLU A 28 -6.88 0.33 -5.36
C GLU A 28 -7.94 1.08 -6.17
N PRO A 29 -9.23 0.74 -6.01
CA PRO A 29 -10.27 1.33 -6.82
C PRO A 29 -10.14 2.85 -6.71
N PRO A 30 -10.08 3.57 -7.83
CA PRO A 30 -9.74 4.97 -7.76
C PRO A 30 -10.83 5.72 -6.99
N LEU A 31 -10.38 6.70 -6.20
CA LEU A 31 -11.26 7.46 -5.33
C LEU A 31 -12.35 8.18 -6.15
N GLU A 32 -13.61 7.76 -5.94
CA GLU A 32 -14.79 8.33 -6.59
C GLU A 32 -15.26 9.65 -5.93
N CYS A 33 -14.38 10.31 -5.18
CA CYS A 33 -14.69 11.46 -4.36
C CYS A 33 -13.49 12.43 -4.25
N ILE A 34 -13.73 13.66 -3.77
CA ILE A 34 -12.70 14.68 -3.52
C ILE A 34 -12.45 14.88 -2.02
N MET A 35 -11.19 14.94 -1.63
CA MET A 35 -10.68 15.34 -0.32
C MET A 35 -10.35 16.83 -0.29
N THR A 36 -9.70 17.35 -1.34
CA THR A 36 -9.32 18.75 -1.37
C THR A 36 -10.45 19.62 -1.91
N ALA A 37 -10.55 20.84 -1.39
CA ALA A 37 -11.52 21.82 -1.87
C ALA A 37 -11.27 22.27 -3.32
N ASP A 38 -10.17 21.88 -3.96
CA ASP A 38 -9.87 22.16 -5.36
C ASP A 38 -9.94 20.93 -6.28
N GLY A 39 -10.30 19.75 -5.71
CA GLY A 39 -10.49 18.49 -6.42
C GLY A 39 -9.30 18.03 -7.26
N ARG A 40 -8.08 18.49 -6.93
CA ARG A 40 -6.83 18.09 -7.63
C ARG A 40 -6.38 16.67 -7.32
N ASP A 41 -6.95 16.09 -6.27
CA ASP A 41 -6.75 14.74 -5.77
C ASP A 41 -7.71 13.71 -6.40
N TYR A 42 -8.71 14.17 -7.14
CA TYR A 42 -9.66 13.28 -7.81
C TYR A 42 -9.00 12.48 -8.94
N HIS A 43 -9.15 11.15 -8.87
CA HIS A 43 -8.67 10.21 -9.89
C HIS A 43 -9.71 9.13 -10.28
N GLY A 44 -10.97 9.28 -9.85
CA GLY A 44 -12.07 8.33 -10.08
C GLY A 44 -12.67 8.34 -11.50
N HIS A 45 -13.83 7.68 -11.63
CA HIS A 45 -14.51 7.40 -12.90
C HIS A 45 -15.86 8.10 -13.09
N VAL A 46 -16.24 9.06 -12.24
CA VAL A 46 -17.36 9.97 -12.51
C VAL A 46 -17.28 10.51 -13.95
N ASN A 47 -18.35 10.31 -14.70
CA ASN A 47 -18.49 10.68 -16.12
C ASN A 47 -19.74 11.52 -16.39
N VAL A 48 -20.26 12.20 -15.37
CA VAL A 48 -21.45 13.06 -15.47
C VAL A 48 -21.18 14.42 -14.82
N THR A 49 -21.65 15.48 -15.46
CA THR A 49 -21.57 16.84 -14.93
C THR A 49 -22.58 17.05 -13.79
N ALA A 50 -22.41 18.12 -13.01
CA ALA A 50 -23.37 18.51 -11.97
C ALA A 50 -24.78 18.80 -12.52
N ASP A 51 -24.87 19.17 -13.79
CA ASP A 51 -26.12 19.41 -14.50
C ASP A 51 -26.71 18.14 -15.14
N GLY A 52 -26.09 16.97 -14.90
CA GLY A 52 -26.56 15.68 -15.41
C GLY A 52 -26.16 15.37 -16.85
N LEU A 53 -25.20 16.09 -17.43
CA LEU A 53 -24.73 15.84 -18.79
C LEU A 53 -23.63 14.79 -18.80
N GLU A 54 -23.72 13.82 -19.70
CA GLU A 54 -22.68 12.81 -19.89
C GLU A 54 -21.40 13.42 -20.47
N CYS A 55 -20.27 12.93 -19.99
CA CYS A 55 -18.95 13.31 -20.47
C CYS A 55 -18.63 12.62 -21.80
N GLN A 56 -18.05 13.40 -22.71
CA GLN A 56 -17.47 12.94 -23.95
C GLN A 56 -16.10 12.31 -23.68
N GLU A 57 -15.78 11.19 -24.33
CA GLU A 57 -14.44 10.60 -24.32
C GLU A 57 -13.38 11.60 -24.78
N TRP A 58 -12.29 11.72 -24.03
CA TRP A 58 -11.21 12.69 -24.31
C TRP A 58 -10.55 12.50 -25.69
N SER A 59 -10.68 11.31 -26.30
CA SER A 59 -10.20 11.01 -27.65
C SER A 59 -11.09 11.53 -28.79
N LYS A 60 -12.37 11.83 -28.52
CA LYS A 60 -13.34 12.22 -29.53
C LYS A 60 -13.25 13.72 -29.82
N GLN A 61 -13.46 14.10 -31.08
CA GLN A 61 -13.44 15.50 -31.54
C GLN A 61 -14.83 16.02 -31.92
N ASN A 62 -15.89 15.29 -31.57
CA ASN A 62 -17.28 15.60 -31.87
C ASN A 62 -18.18 15.14 -30.71
N PRO A 63 -19.16 15.95 -30.24
CA PRO A 63 -19.62 17.24 -30.81
C PRO A 63 -18.65 18.42 -30.61
N HIS A 64 -17.70 18.30 -29.69
CA HIS A 64 -16.69 19.32 -29.45
C HIS A 64 -15.29 18.82 -29.77
N SER A 65 -14.49 19.69 -30.36
CA SER A 65 -13.05 19.46 -30.45
C SER A 65 -12.38 19.78 -29.12
N HIS A 66 -11.52 18.87 -28.68
CA HIS A 66 -10.81 18.95 -27.42
C HIS A 66 -9.48 19.69 -27.59
N VAL A 67 -9.35 20.83 -26.91
CA VAL A 67 -8.11 21.63 -26.87
C VAL A 67 -7.24 21.21 -25.68
N CYS A 68 -7.84 20.57 -24.68
CA CYS A 68 -7.20 20.05 -23.49
C CYS A 68 -7.13 18.52 -23.59
N ALA A 69 -5.98 17.92 -23.27
CA ALA A 69 -5.80 16.48 -23.23
C ALA A 69 -5.71 16.00 -21.78
N ALA A 70 -6.44 14.94 -21.43
CA ALA A 70 -6.45 14.39 -20.06
C ALA A 70 -5.32 13.37 -19.81
N GLY A 71 -4.50 13.06 -20.81
CA GLY A 71 -3.56 11.94 -20.77
C GLY A 71 -4.25 10.57 -20.78
N THR A 72 -5.57 10.53 -20.97
CA THR A 72 -6.42 9.34 -21.08
C THR A 72 -7.39 9.50 -22.23
N THR A 73 -7.90 8.39 -22.76
CA THR A 73 -8.97 8.36 -23.78
C THR A 73 -10.35 8.15 -23.18
N ALA A 74 -10.43 7.89 -21.86
CA ALA A 74 -11.69 7.64 -21.16
C ALA A 74 -12.63 8.85 -21.20
N ASN A 75 -13.86 8.70 -20.73
CA ASN A 75 -14.83 9.79 -20.62
C ASN A 75 -15.02 10.27 -19.17
N TYR A 76 -14.01 10.10 -18.34
CA TYR A 76 -14.07 10.48 -16.93
C TYR A 76 -13.67 11.94 -16.72
N CYS A 77 -14.26 12.54 -15.69
CA CYS A 77 -13.88 13.85 -15.22
C CYS A 77 -12.40 13.89 -14.87
N THR A 78 -11.75 15.01 -15.17
CA THR A 78 -10.32 15.18 -14.87
C THR A 78 -10.05 16.57 -14.31
N ASN A 79 -9.01 16.64 -13.49
CA ASN A 79 -8.39 17.89 -13.04
C ASN A 79 -7.06 18.15 -13.77
N ASN A 80 -6.69 17.29 -14.73
CA ASN A 80 -5.34 17.27 -15.29
C ASN A 80 -5.11 18.46 -16.23
N ARG A 81 -4.06 19.23 -15.93
CA ARG A 81 -3.72 20.50 -16.60
C ARG A 81 -2.64 20.31 -17.67
N MET A 82 -2.92 19.57 -18.74
CA MET A 82 -2.05 19.66 -19.92
C MET A 82 -2.49 20.86 -20.78
N ASN A 83 -1.67 21.93 -20.77
CA ASN A 83 -1.87 23.24 -21.42
C ASN A 83 -2.90 24.19 -20.75
N ALA A 84 -2.57 24.62 -19.52
CA ALA A 84 -3.39 25.42 -18.61
C ALA A 84 -3.90 26.80 -19.11
N ALA A 85 -3.44 27.33 -20.25
CA ALA A 85 -3.83 28.66 -20.72
C ALA A 85 -5.27 28.74 -21.27
N HIS A 86 -5.87 27.61 -21.68
CA HIS A 86 -7.20 27.56 -22.32
C HIS A 86 -8.20 26.63 -21.61
N CYS A 87 -7.81 26.00 -20.50
CA CYS A 87 -8.66 25.04 -19.79
C CYS A 87 -9.34 25.71 -18.58
N PRO A 88 -10.61 25.37 -18.28
CA PRO A 88 -11.32 25.92 -17.13
C PRO A 88 -10.62 25.60 -15.79
N ASP A 89 -10.95 26.38 -14.76
CA ASP A 89 -10.29 26.43 -13.45
C ASP A 89 -10.17 25.08 -12.70
N LYS A 90 -9.44 25.12 -11.57
CA LYS A 90 -9.09 24.05 -10.63
C LYS A 90 -10.30 23.29 -10.04
N TRP A 91 -11.05 22.58 -10.88
CA TRP A 91 -12.13 21.68 -10.48
C TRP A 91 -12.25 20.56 -11.51
N PRO A 92 -12.56 19.32 -11.10
CA PRO A 92 -12.81 18.24 -12.04
C PRO A 92 -13.91 18.58 -13.05
N TRP A 93 -13.60 18.43 -14.33
CA TRP A 93 -14.48 18.79 -15.43
C TRP A 93 -14.33 17.80 -16.58
N CYS A 94 -15.26 17.87 -17.52
CA CYS A 94 -15.18 17.14 -18.78
C CYS A 94 -15.81 17.94 -19.92
N TYR A 95 -15.47 17.58 -21.16
CA TYR A 95 -16.29 17.95 -22.31
C TYR A 95 -17.58 17.15 -22.27
N THR A 96 -18.71 17.75 -22.68
CA THR A 96 -20.00 17.04 -22.64
C THR A 96 -20.41 16.52 -24.01
N VAL A 97 -21.29 15.52 -24.05
CA VAL A 97 -21.89 15.02 -25.29
C VAL A 97 -23.00 15.93 -25.84
N ASP A 98 -23.38 17.00 -25.13
CA ASP A 98 -24.35 17.99 -25.59
C ASP A 98 -23.64 19.03 -26.48
N SER A 99 -24.08 19.16 -27.74
CA SER A 99 -23.49 20.09 -28.71
C SER A 99 -23.63 21.57 -28.36
N LYS A 100 -24.52 21.93 -27.41
CA LYS A 100 -24.72 23.28 -26.90
C LYS A 100 -23.86 23.57 -25.67
N VAL A 101 -23.48 22.55 -24.92
CA VAL A 101 -22.72 22.69 -23.66
C VAL A 101 -21.33 22.07 -23.85
N ARG A 102 -20.36 22.92 -24.18
CA ARG A 102 -19.01 22.44 -24.51
C ARG A 102 -18.30 21.74 -23.35
N VAL A 103 -18.37 22.31 -22.15
CA VAL A 103 -17.73 21.79 -20.94
C VAL A 103 -18.69 21.91 -19.77
N GLY A 104 -18.57 21.01 -18.80
CA GLY A 104 -19.30 21.09 -17.54
C GLY A 104 -18.42 20.71 -16.36
N ARG A 105 -18.73 21.28 -15.20
CA ARG A 105 -18.12 20.86 -13.93
C ARG A 105 -18.75 19.56 -13.47
N CYS A 106 -17.96 18.66 -12.92
CA CYS A 106 -18.45 17.39 -12.42
C CYS A 106 -18.93 17.53 -10.97
N ALA A 107 -20.08 16.91 -10.67
CA ALA A 107 -20.56 16.79 -9.30
C ALA A 107 -19.89 15.58 -8.64
N ILE A 108 -18.69 15.82 -8.12
CA ILE A 108 -17.94 14.78 -7.41
C ILE A 108 -18.24 14.92 -5.92
N PRO A 109 -18.69 13.85 -5.25
CA PRO A 109 -18.98 13.90 -3.83
C PRO A 109 -17.69 14.14 -3.03
N ARG A 110 -17.84 14.69 -1.81
CA ARG A 110 -16.73 14.68 -0.86
C ARG A 110 -16.61 13.30 -0.23
N CYS A 111 -15.38 12.85 -0.05
CA CYS A 111 -15.17 11.62 0.66
C CYS A 111 -15.65 11.78 2.11
N GLN A 112 -16.39 10.79 2.59
CA GLN A 112 -16.74 10.71 4.01
C GLN A 112 -15.64 9.94 4.72
N ASP A 113 -15.02 10.59 5.69
CA ASP A 113 -14.06 9.94 6.57
C ASP A 113 -14.83 9.11 7.60
N VAL A 114 -14.56 7.81 7.62
CA VAL A 114 -15.09 6.88 8.62
C VAL A 114 -13.92 6.51 9.49
N ASP A 115 -14.06 6.62 10.81
CA ASP A 115 -13.00 6.22 11.73
C ASP A 115 -12.88 4.68 11.72
N GLU A 116 -11.98 4.15 10.89
CA GLU A 116 -11.68 2.73 10.82
C GLU A 116 -10.96 2.23 12.08
N CYS A 117 -10.27 3.13 12.79
CA CYS A 117 -9.63 2.86 14.07
C CYS A 117 -10.62 2.68 15.23
N ALA A 118 -11.88 3.06 15.07
CA ALA A 118 -12.92 2.90 16.09
C ALA A 118 -13.10 1.44 16.55
N SER A 119 -12.76 0.47 15.68
CA SER A 119 -12.82 -0.96 16.00
C SER A 119 -11.59 -1.48 16.78
N SER A 120 -10.58 -0.63 17.01
CA SER A 120 -9.28 -1.00 17.60
C SER A 120 -8.62 -2.20 16.92
N PRO A 121 -8.36 -2.13 15.60
CA PRO A 121 -7.88 -3.27 14.83
C PRO A 121 -6.41 -3.64 15.09
N CYS A 122 -5.60 -2.67 15.55
CA CYS A 122 -4.16 -2.85 15.77
C CYS A 122 -3.86 -3.54 17.11
N GLN A 123 -2.99 -4.55 17.09
CA GLN A 123 -2.63 -5.37 18.25
C GLN A 123 -1.34 -4.87 18.92
N ASN A 124 -0.96 -5.51 20.03
CA ASN A 124 0.36 -5.34 20.68
C ASN A 124 0.79 -3.90 20.96
N LYS A 125 -0.17 -3.05 21.39
CA LYS A 125 0.04 -1.62 21.70
C LYS A 125 0.47 -0.78 20.49
N ALA A 126 0.20 -1.26 19.28
CA ALA A 126 0.37 -0.48 18.07
C ALA A 126 -0.56 0.74 18.04
N THR A 127 -0.10 1.78 17.37
CA THR A 127 -0.90 3.00 17.15
C THR A 127 -1.68 2.85 15.85
N CYS A 128 -3.01 2.96 15.92
CA CYS A 128 -3.85 2.99 14.74
C CYS A 128 -3.87 4.40 14.15
N ASN A 129 -3.58 4.52 12.86
CA ASN A 129 -3.68 5.75 12.10
C ASN A 129 -4.81 5.61 11.08
N ASP A 130 -5.85 6.40 11.27
CA ASP A 130 -7.03 6.44 10.41
C ASP A 130 -6.69 7.03 9.04
N SER A 131 -7.34 6.57 7.98
CA SER A 131 -7.10 7.00 6.60
C SER A 131 -8.36 6.80 5.77
N LEU A 132 -8.47 7.44 4.61
CA LEU A 132 -9.73 7.32 3.87
C LEU A 132 -9.99 5.87 3.40
N ASN A 133 -11.10 5.27 3.85
CA ASN A 133 -11.49 3.87 3.58
C ASN A 133 -10.42 2.85 4.01
N SER A 134 -9.51 3.21 4.91
CA SER A 134 -8.36 2.39 5.26
C SER A 134 -7.74 2.82 6.58
N TYR A 135 -6.86 2.00 7.13
CA TYR A 135 -6.09 2.37 8.30
C TYR A 135 -4.72 1.75 8.23
N GLU A 136 -3.78 2.34 8.96
CA GLU A 136 -2.43 1.84 9.12
C GLU A 136 -2.16 1.57 10.60
N CYS A 137 -1.63 0.38 10.89
CA CYS A 137 -1.13 0.05 12.22
C CYS A 137 0.36 0.34 12.29
N LEU A 138 0.74 1.34 13.08
CA LEU A 138 2.13 1.63 13.42
C LEU A 138 2.55 0.72 14.57
N CYS A 139 3.30 -0.33 14.25
CA CYS A 139 3.73 -1.33 15.20
C CYS A 139 4.67 -0.75 16.26
N ALA A 140 4.51 -1.22 17.49
CA ALA A 140 5.51 -1.00 18.53
C ALA A 140 6.80 -1.77 18.18
N ASP A 141 7.93 -1.32 18.70
CA ASP A 141 9.21 -2.01 18.51
C ASP A 141 9.10 -3.49 18.91
N GLY A 142 9.67 -4.38 18.10
CA GLY A 142 9.57 -5.84 18.26
C GLY A 142 8.35 -6.48 17.58
N PHE A 143 7.41 -5.72 17.02
CA PHE A 143 6.24 -6.29 16.34
C PHE A 143 6.18 -6.00 14.84
N THR A 144 5.54 -6.89 14.09
CA THR A 144 5.33 -6.80 12.64
C THR A 144 3.98 -7.40 12.23
N GLY A 145 3.63 -7.27 10.94
CA GLY A 145 2.34 -7.66 10.37
C GLY A 145 1.40 -6.46 10.16
N SER A 146 0.34 -6.66 9.36
CA SER A 146 -0.60 -5.59 9.01
C SER A 146 -1.42 -5.11 10.21
N PHE A 147 -1.57 -5.94 11.24
CA PHE A 147 -2.22 -5.60 12.50
C PHE A 147 -1.24 -5.60 13.66
N CYS A 148 0.06 -5.63 13.38
CA CYS A 148 1.12 -5.75 14.38
C CYS A 148 0.94 -6.98 15.29
N GLU A 149 0.40 -8.06 14.73
CA GLU A 149 0.01 -9.28 15.42
C GLU A 149 1.18 -10.24 15.67
N THR A 150 2.31 -10.02 14.99
CA THR A 150 3.45 -10.94 15.00
C THR A 150 4.59 -10.34 15.83
N ASP A 151 5.05 -11.08 16.83
CA ASP A 151 6.31 -10.79 17.55
C ASP A 151 7.49 -11.16 16.66
N MET A 152 8.49 -10.30 16.57
CA MET A 152 9.68 -10.53 15.75
C MET A 152 10.62 -11.49 16.45
N ASP A 153 11.00 -12.58 15.79
CA ASP A 153 11.97 -13.52 16.35
C ASP A 153 13.40 -12.95 16.24
N GLU A 154 13.89 -12.33 17.31
CA GLU A 154 15.24 -11.78 17.36
C GLU A 154 16.32 -12.89 17.37
N CYS A 155 15.95 -14.10 17.80
CA CYS A 155 16.81 -15.28 17.76
C CYS A 155 17.01 -15.85 16.34
N ALA A 156 16.18 -15.49 15.36
CA ALA A 156 16.29 -15.96 13.96
C ALA A 156 17.65 -15.62 13.34
N SER A 157 18.30 -14.56 13.81
CA SER A 157 19.65 -14.15 13.38
C SER A 157 20.79 -14.94 14.02
N ASN A 158 20.48 -15.84 14.96
CA ASN A 158 21.42 -16.57 15.82
C ASN A 158 22.43 -15.63 16.53
N PRO A 159 21.96 -14.68 17.36
CA PRO A 159 22.83 -13.68 17.97
C PRO A 159 23.66 -14.24 19.15
N CYS A 160 23.32 -15.42 19.66
CA CYS A 160 24.03 -16.07 20.76
C CYS A 160 25.23 -16.88 20.26
N GLU A 161 26.42 -16.56 20.74
CA GLU A 161 27.66 -17.23 20.38
C GLU A 161 28.00 -18.41 21.32
N ASN A 162 29.04 -19.17 20.99
CA ASN A 162 29.59 -20.24 21.83
C ASN A 162 28.55 -21.30 22.22
N GLU A 163 27.65 -21.62 21.28
CA GLU A 163 26.58 -22.61 21.44
C GLU A 163 25.61 -22.28 22.59
N ALA A 164 25.47 -21.01 22.95
CA ALA A 164 24.48 -20.55 23.92
C ALA A 164 23.04 -20.74 23.39
N THR A 165 22.10 -20.97 24.31
CA THR A 165 20.68 -21.05 23.96
C THR A 165 20.10 -19.66 23.88
N CYS A 166 19.49 -19.31 22.75
CA CYS A 166 18.76 -18.06 22.57
C CYS A 166 17.31 -18.22 23.03
N THR A 167 16.79 -17.24 23.75
CA THR A 167 15.37 -17.08 24.06
C THR A 167 14.91 -15.75 23.49
N ASP A 168 13.85 -15.81 22.70
CA ASP A 168 13.20 -14.66 22.09
C ASP A 168 12.45 -13.86 23.16
N ASP A 169 12.58 -12.53 23.13
CA ASP A 169 11.93 -11.59 24.05
C ASP A 169 11.34 -10.45 23.22
N VAL A 170 10.31 -9.75 23.70
CA VAL A 170 9.75 -8.62 22.92
C VAL A 170 10.80 -7.54 22.69
N ASN A 171 11.13 -7.28 21.42
CA ASN A 171 12.14 -6.30 20.98
C ASN A 171 13.54 -6.61 21.52
N GLY A 172 13.90 -7.89 21.60
CA GLY A 172 15.19 -8.30 22.15
C GLY A 172 15.36 -9.80 22.28
N TYR A 173 16.48 -10.19 22.88
CA TYR A 173 16.74 -11.61 23.10
C TYR A 173 17.59 -11.79 24.36
N THR A 174 17.46 -12.96 24.97
CA THR A 174 18.29 -13.38 26.09
C THR A 174 19.10 -14.61 25.71
N CYS A 175 20.43 -14.53 25.87
CA CYS A 175 21.33 -15.67 25.69
C CYS A 175 21.65 -16.35 27.03
N LEU A 176 21.33 -17.63 27.13
CA LEU A 176 21.78 -18.48 28.23
C LEU A 176 23.18 -19.00 27.93
N CYS A 177 24.19 -18.37 28.52
CA CYS A 177 25.58 -18.73 28.31
C CYS A 177 25.94 -20.09 28.95
N LYS A 178 26.75 -20.87 28.23
CA LYS A 178 27.41 -22.05 28.80
C LYS A 178 28.45 -21.64 29.85
N ALA A 179 28.79 -22.56 30.74
CA ALA A 179 29.78 -22.33 31.79
C ALA A 179 31.11 -21.81 31.21
N GLY A 180 31.62 -20.71 31.77
CA GLY A 180 32.85 -20.06 31.31
C GLY A 180 32.65 -18.97 30.25
N TYR A 181 31.41 -18.72 29.81
CA TYR A 181 31.08 -17.64 28.87
C TYR A 181 30.19 -16.57 29.53
N THR A 182 30.38 -15.32 29.12
CA THR A 182 29.67 -14.15 29.65
C THR A 182 29.43 -13.11 28.54
N GLY A 183 28.63 -12.08 28.83
CA GLY A 183 28.20 -11.05 27.89
C GLY A 183 26.81 -11.30 27.33
N THR A 184 26.20 -10.29 26.71
CA THR A 184 24.82 -10.36 26.17
C THR A 184 24.67 -11.38 25.05
N SER A 185 25.70 -11.55 24.20
CA SER A 185 25.76 -12.60 23.17
C SER A 185 26.61 -13.80 23.58
N CYS A 186 27.06 -13.90 24.83
CA CYS A 186 27.98 -14.94 25.30
C CYS A 186 29.33 -14.99 24.55
N HIS A 187 29.77 -13.90 23.93
CA HIS A 187 31.03 -13.85 23.17
C HIS A 187 32.29 -13.89 24.06
N THR A 188 32.17 -13.55 25.35
CA THR A 188 33.35 -13.43 26.23
C THR A 188 33.63 -14.75 26.94
N GLY A 189 34.61 -15.49 26.42
CA GLY A 189 35.19 -16.64 27.11
C GLY A 189 36.08 -16.18 28.26
N GLY A 190 35.57 -16.29 29.47
CA GLY A 190 36.32 -16.07 30.70
C GLY A 190 36.34 -17.38 31.47
N CYS A 191 37.37 -18.21 31.22
CA CYS A 191 37.79 -19.15 32.24
C CYS A 191 38.14 -18.30 33.46
N GLY A 192 37.21 -18.16 34.40
CA GLY A 192 37.41 -17.41 35.61
C GLY A 192 38.47 -18.13 36.42
N GLN A 193 39.73 -17.83 36.16
CA GLN A 193 40.85 -17.63 37.08
C GLN A 193 41.08 -18.64 38.22
N TYR A 194 40.37 -19.76 38.26
CA TYR A 194 40.57 -20.86 39.17
C TYR A 194 41.00 -22.05 38.35
N VAL A 195 42.29 -22.34 38.49
CA VAL A 195 42.91 -23.60 38.12
C VAL A 195 41.98 -24.73 38.59
N CYS A 196 41.56 -25.60 37.67
CA CYS A 196 41.09 -26.94 38.03
C CYS A 196 42.29 -27.68 38.63
N ILE A 197 42.52 -27.51 39.93
CA ILE A 197 43.32 -28.45 40.71
C ILE A 197 42.47 -29.72 40.75
N LYS A 198 42.82 -30.69 39.91
CA LYS A 198 42.33 -32.07 40.09
C LYS A 198 42.52 -32.42 41.56
N GLY A 199 41.43 -32.90 42.15
CA GLY A 199 41.39 -33.36 43.54
C GLY A 199 42.59 -34.26 43.85
N ALA A 200 43.13 -34.01 45.04
CA ALA A 200 44.08 -34.86 45.73
C ALA A 200 43.52 -36.28 45.94
#